data_AF-A0A383DIX4-F1
#
_entry.id   AF-A0A383DIX4-F1
#
_cell.length_a   1.000
_cell.length_b   1.000
_cell.length_c   1.000
_cell.angle_alpha   90.00
_cell.angle_beta   90.00
_cell.angle_gamma   90.00
#
_symmetry.space_group_name_H-M   'P 1'
#
loop_
_entity.id
_entity.type
_entity.pdbx_description
1 polymer ?
#
loop_
_entity_poly.entity_id
_entity_poly.type
_entity_poly.pdbx_seq_one_letter_code
_entity_poly.pdbx_strand_id
1 'polypeptide(L)' 'MVNACRKASKNLIRDFGEVEKLQVSIKGPGDFVTMTDKKVEKILIDELQKARSNYSILSEEIGEIKNDEEFKWIIDPIDG' A
#
# COMPACT_ATOMS: atom_id res chain seq x y z
N MET A 1 8.46 -10.48 1.33
CA MET A 1 7.97 -9.56 2.39
C MET A 1 8.90 -8.38 2.61
N VAL A 2 10.06 -8.51 3.26
CA VAL A 2 10.93 -7.35 3.61
C VAL A 2 11.26 -6.43 2.43
N ASN A 3 11.51 -6.99 1.24
CA ASN A 3 11.75 -6.18 0.04
C ASN A 3 10.52 -5.41 -0.46
N ALA A 4 9.31 -5.99 -0.32
CA ALA A 4 8.06 -5.32 -0.66
C ALA A 4 7.84 -4.11 0.27
N CYS A 5 8.00 -4.31 1.58
CA CYS A 5 7.93 -3.23 2.57
C CYS A 5 8.97 -2.14 2.27
N ARG A 6 10.24 -2.49 2.02
CA ARG A 6 11.29 -1.50 1.68
C ARG A 6 10.97 -0.70 0.42
N LYS A 7 10.35 -1.30 -0.59
CA LYS A 7 9.92 -0.60 -1.82
C LYS A 7 8.76 0.34 -1.55
N ALA A 8 7.78 -0.09 -0.76
CA ALA A 8 6.65 0.74 -0.35
C ALA A 8 7.11 1.93 0.52
N SER A 9 7.96 1.70 1.52
CA SER A 9 8.47 2.73 2.44
C SER A 9 9.20 3.86 1.73
N LYS A 10 9.93 3.59 0.63
CA LYS A 10 10.60 4.65 -0.15
C LYS A 10 9.61 5.66 -0.74
N ASN A 11 8.46 5.20 -1.21
CA ASN A 11 7.42 6.08 -1.73
C ASN A 11 6.73 6.81 -0.59
N LEU A 12 6.44 6.12 0.51
CA LEU A 12 5.82 6.73 1.68
C LEU A 12 6.68 7.86 2.25
N ILE A 13 7.99 7.65 2.46
CA ILE A 13 8.91 8.69 2.96
C ILE A 13 8.96 9.91 2.03
N ARG A 14 8.99 9.69 0.71
CA ARG A 14 9.01 10.80 -0.26
C ARG A 14 7.69 11.57 -0.21
N ASP A 15 6.58 10.86 -0.29
CA ASP A 15 5.25 11.45 -0.34
C ASP A 15 4.99 12.21 0.99
N PHE A 16 5.38 11.68 2.17
CA PHE A 16 5.32 12.38 3.45
C PHE A 16 6.20 13.64 3.53
N GLY A 17 7.40 13.63 2.95
CA GLY A 17 8.25 14.82 2.84
C GLY A 17 7.65 15.93 1.96
N GLU A 18 6.68 15.58 1.10
CA GLU A 18 5.92 16.52 0.29
C GLU A 18 4.60 16.96 0.96
N VAL A 19 4.10 16.25 1.98
CA VAL A 19 2.89 16.61 2.74
C VAL A 19 3.00 17.99 3.36
N GLU A 20 4.15 18.31 3.96
CA GLU A 20 4.41 19.64 4.51
C GLU A 20 4.25 20.74 3.45
N LYS A 21 4.47 20.42 2.16
CA LYS A 21 4.27 21.34 1.03
C LYS A 21 2.84 21.30 0.47
N LEU A 22 2.16 20.17 0.58
CA LEU A 22 0.77 19.95 0.11
C LEU A 22 -0.29 20.51 1.05
N GLN A 23 0.02 20.73 2.34
CA GLN A 23 -0.86 21.45 3.28
C GLN A 23 -1.26 22.86 2.77
N VAL A 24 -0.52 23.41 1.79
CA VAL A 24 -0.79 24.72 1.18
C VAL A 24 -1.76 24.63 -0.02
N SER A 25 -2.00 23.43 -0.58
CA SER A 25 -2.86 23.24 -1.75
C SER A 25 -4.16 22.49 -1.41
N ILE A 26 -5.26 23.24 -1.25
CA ILE A 26 -6.72 23.00 -1.47
C ILE A 26 -7.35 21.61 -1.16
N LYS A 27 -6.66 20.48 -1.30
CA LYS A 27 -7.11 19.14 -0.90
C LYS A 27 -6.56 18.85 0.50
N GLY A 28 -7.45 18.68 1.47
CA GLY A 28 -7.06 18.54 2.87
C GLY A 28 -6.22 17.28 3.15
N PRO A 29 -5.71 17.12 4.38
CA PRO A 29 -4.84 16.01 4.78
C PRO A 29 -5.41 14.61 4.46
N GLY A 30 -6.74 14.43 4.54
CA GLY A 30 -7.39 13.15 4.28
C GLY A 30 -7.21 12.65 2.83
N ASP A 31 -7.35 13.53 1.84
CA ASP A 31 -7.18 13.17 0.42
C ASP A 31 -5.75 12.69 0.13
N PHE A 32 -4.77 13.30 0.81
CA PHE A 32 -3.38 12.90 0.68
C PHE A 32 -3.12 11.50 1.25
N VAL A 33 -3.66 11.23 2.45
CA VAL A 33 -3.51 9.93 3.11
C VAL A 33 -4.09 8.84 2.22
N THR A 34 -5.32 9.01 1.72
CA THR A 34 -5.96 8.04 0.81
C THR A 34 -5.18 7.80 -0.48
N MET A 35 -4.57 8.84 -1.09
CA MET A 35 -3.75 8.66 -2.29
C MET A 35 -2.45 7.90 -2.00
N THR A 36 -1.82 8.18 -0.85
CA THR A 36 -0.59 7.52 -0.44
C THR A 36 -0.85 6.07 -0.08
N ASP A 37 -1.96 5.81 0.61
CA ASP A 37 -2.41 4.48 1.01
C ASP A 37 -2.58 3.55 -0.20
N LYS A 38 -3.37 3.97 -1.20
CA LYS A 38 -3.56 3.24 -2.47
C LYS A 38 -2.27 2.95 -3.23
N LYS A 39 -1.29 3.87 -3.19
CA LYS A 39 0.01 3.66 -3.83
C LYS A 39 0.82 2.59 -3.10
N VAL A 40 0.86 2.67 -1.77
CA VAL A 40 1.59 1.72 -0.93
C VAL A 40 0.99 0.33 -1.09
N GLU A 41 -0.32 0.22 -1.00
CA GLU A 41 -1.06 -1.02 -1.17
C GLU A 41 -0.73 -1.69 -2.51
N LYS A 42 -0.80 -0.92 -3.60
CA LYS A 42 -0.47 -1.42 -4.95
C LYS A 42 0.95 -1.98 -5.03
N ILE A 43 1.94 -1.29 -4.43
CA ILE A 43 3.34 -1.77 -4.43
C ILE A 43 3.46 -3.07 -3.64
N LEU A 44 2.77 -3.18 -2.50
CA LEU A 44 2.79 -4.39 -1.68
C LEU A 44 2.18 -5.56 -2.45
N ILE A 45 1.01 -5.38 -3.06
CA ILE A 45 0.34 -6.38 -3.89
C ILE A 45 1.25 -6.83 -5.03
N ASP A 46 1.76 -5.89 -5.83
CA ASP A 46 2.62 -6.19 -6.99
C ASP A 46 3.86 -7.01 -6.59
N GLU A 47 4.49 -6.68 -5.47
CA GLU A 47 5.70 -7.37 -5.01
C GLU A 47 5.40 -8.71 -4.33
N LEU A 48 4.29 -8.84 -3.60
CA LEU A 48 3.88 -10.09 -2.98
C LEU A 48 3.39 -11.10 -4.03
N GLN A 49 2.64 -10.66 -5.04
CA GLN A 49 2.23 -11.51 -6.16
C GLN A 49 3.42 -11.95 -7.01
N LYS A 50 4.44 -11.09 -7.23
CA LYS A 50 5.69 -11.53 -7.88
C LYS A 50 6.42 -12.62 -7.10
N ALA A 51 6.41 -12.54 -5.77
CA ALA A 51 7.09 -13.52 -4.93
C ALA A 51 6.32 -14.84 -4.82
N ARG A 52 4.98 -14.76 -4.76
CA ARG A 52 4.04 -15.89 -4.62
C ARG A 52 2.74 -15.54 -5.34
N SER A 53 2.69 -15.85 -6.64
CA SER A 53 1.56 -15.51 -7.51
C SER A 53 0.25 -16.21 -7.14
N ASN A 54 0.36 -17.39 -6.53
CA ASN A 54 -0.81 -18.21 -6.22
C ASN A 54 -1.48 -17.79 -4.91
N TYR A 55 -0.81 -17.07 -4.03
CA TYR A 55 -1.39 -16.74 -2.73
C TYR A 55 -2.56 -15.78 -2.90
N SER A 56 -3.62 -15.99 -2.14
CA SER A 56 -4.71 -15.03 -2.03
C SER A 56 -4.23 -13.76 -1.35
N ILE A 57 -4.92 -12.64 -1.55
CA ILE A 57 -4.63 -11.37 -0.90
C ILE A 57 -5.91 -10.86 -0.25
N LEU A 58 -5.80 -10.36 0.98
CA LEU A 58 -6.81 -9.58 1.65
C LEU A 58 -6.18 -8.25 2.02
N SER A 59 -6.75 -7.16 1.52
CA SER A 59 -6.24 -5.81 1.68
C SER A 59 -7.38 -4.86 2.03
N GLU A 60 -7.08 -3.79 2.76
CA GLU A 60 -8.09 -2.86 3.27
C GLU A 60 -8.85 -2.12 2.15
N GLU A 61 -8.14 -1.61 1.14
CA GLU A 61 -8.76 -0.74 0.11
C GLU A 61 -9.37 -1.54 -1.05
N ILE A 62 -8.69 -2.59 -1.53
CA ILE A 62 -9.18 -3.39 -2.67
C ILE A 62 -9.99 -4.63 -2.28
N GLY A 63 -10.02 -4.98 -0.99
CA GLY A 63 -10.68 -6.18 -0.49
C GLY A 63 -9.90 -7.47 -0.78
N GLU A 64 -10.59 -8.51 -1.25
CA GLU A 64 -10.02 -9.85 -1.37
C GLU A 64 -9.77 -10.28 -2.84
N ILE A 65 -8.54 -10.69 -3.14
CA ILE A 65 -8.15 -11.41 -4.36
C ILE A 65 -8.03 -12.89 -4.01
N LYS A 66 -8.95 -13.71 -4.53
CA LYS A 66 -8.96 -15.16 -4.28
C LYS A 66 -8.22 -15.93 -5.38
N ASN A 67 -7.14 -16.59 -5.02
CA ASN A 67 -6.32 -17.43 -5.91
C ASN A 67 -6.08 -18.84 -5.33
N ASP A 68 -5.86 -18.94 -4.02
CA ASP A 68 -5.54 -20.16 -3.27
C ASP A 68 -6.31 -20.17 -1.95
N GLU A 69 -6.74 -21.36 -1.48
CA GLU A 69 -7.56 -21.52 -0.28
C GLU A 69 -6.72 -21.72 1.00
N GLU A 70 -5.46 -22.12 0.86
CA GLU A 70 -4.57 -22.48 1.96
C GLU A 70 -3.68 -21.31 2.39
N PHE A 71 -3.25 -20.46 1.45
CA PHE A 71 -2.34 -19.35 1.74
C PHE A 71 -2.86 -17.98 1.30
N LYS A 72 -2.74 -17.00 2.21
CA LYS A 72 -3.20 -15.62 2.01
C LYS A 72 -2.23 -14.61 2.61
N TRP A 73 -1.99 -13.51 1.88
CA TRP A 73 -1.38 -12.30 2.40
C TRP A 73 -2.45 -11.38 2.98
N ILE A 74 -2.21 -10.85 4.18
CA ILE A 74 -3.03 -9.81 4.79
C ILE A 74 -2.22 -8.52 4.73
N ILE A 75 -2.79 -7.46 4.16
CA ILE A 75 -2.12 -6.21 3.88
C ILE A 75 -2.89 -5.08 4.58
N ASP A 76 -2.17 -4.37 5.44
CA ASP A 76 -2.54 -3.06 5.97
C ASP A 76 -1.46 -2.08 5.47
N PRO A 77 -1.79 -1.23 4.48
CA PRO A 77 -0.82 -0.36 3.81
C PRO A 77 -0.29 0.77 4.69
N ILE A 78 -1.14 1.45 5.46
CA ILE A 78 -0.77 2.52 6.40
C ILE A 78 -1.64 2.41 7.65
N ASP A 79 -1.09 1.76 8.67
CA ASP A 79 -1.69 1.73 10.02
C ASP A 79 -1.57 3.12 10.67
N GLY A 80 -2.69 3.66 11.15
CA GLY A 80 -2.85 5.05 11.63
C GLY A 80 -3.74 5.19 12.84
#